data_AF-A0A3N6A7G0-F1
#
_entry.id   AF-A0A3N6A7G0-F1
#
_cell.length_a   1.000
_cell.length_b   1.000
_cell.length_c   1.000
_cell.angle_alpha   90.00
_cell.angle_beta   90.00
_cell.angle_gamma   90.00
#
_symmetry.space_group_name_H-M   'P 1'
#
loop_
_entity.id
_entity.type
_entity.pdbx_description
1 polymer ?
#
loop_
_entity_poly.entity_id
_entity_poly.type
_entity_poly.pdbx_seq_one_letter_code
_entity_poly.pdbx_strand_id
1 'polypeptide(L)' 'MVIDTSALLAILLDAKERRTFNEAIEAAGSRIMSVASFVEVSIVIESRFG' A
#
# COMPACT_ATOMS: atom_id res chain seq x y z
N MET A 1 -4.74 1.84 11.90
CA MET A 1 -5.40 1.51 10.62
C MET A 1 -4.85 0.19 10.09
N VAL A 2 -5.67 -0.56 9.37
CA VAL A 2 -5.23 -1.72 8.59
C VAL A 2 -4.96 -1.24 7.16
N ILE A 3 -3.81 -1.56 6.61
CA ILE A 3 -3.43 -1.20 5.24
C ILE A 3 -3.62 -2.43 4.35
N ASP A 4 -4.43 -2.25 3.31
CA ASP A 4 -4.70 -3.26 2.29
C ASP A 4 -3.69 -3.16 1.13
N THR A 5 -3.55 -4.26 0.37
CA THR A 5 -2.74 -4.36 -0.85
C THR A 5 -3.06 -3.22 -1.82
N SER A 6 -4.33 -2.95 -2.08
CA SER A 6 -4.77 -1.95 -3.06
C SER A 6 -4.30 -0.53 -2.73
N ALA A 7 -4.30 -0.14 -1.45
CA ALA A 7 -3.82 1.17 -0.99
C ALA A 7 -2.31 1.32 -1.20
N LEU A 8 -1.53 0.28 -0.90
CA LEU A 8 -0.10 0.26 -1.17
C LEU A 8 0.20 0.36 -2.67
N LEU A 9 -0.50 -0.42 -3.50
CA LEU A 9 -0.32 -0.37 -4.95
C LEU A 9 -0.69 1.00 -5.52
N ALA A 10 -1.75 1.64 -5.04
CA ALA A 10 -2.11 2.99 -5.44
C ALA A 10 -0.99 4.00 -5.13
N ILE A 11 -0.29 3.85 -4.00
CA ILE A 11 0.85 4.70 -3.65
C ILE A 11 2.06 4.39 -4.54
N LEU A 12 2.46 3.12 -4.63
CA LEU A 12 3.67 2.69 -5.32
C LEU A 12 3.61 2.89 -6.84
N LEU A 13 2.41 2.82 -7.42
CA LEU A 13 2.18 2.97 -8.85
C LEU A 13 1.72 4.39 -9.25
N ASP A 14 1.84 5.35 -8.35
CA ASP A 14 1.49 6.77 -8.57
C ASP A 14 0.05 6.99 -9.05
N ALA A 15 -0.91 6.28 -8.43
CA ALA A 15 -2.33 6.50 -8.69
C ALA A 15 -2.81 7.84 -8.13
N LYS A 16 -3.97 8.32 -8.61
CA LYS A 16 -4.55 9.62 -8.21
C LYS A 16 -4.78 9.71 -6.71
N GLU A 17 -5.14 8.60 -6.08
CA GLU A 17 -5.46 8.47 -4.66
C GLU A 17 -4.21 8.46 -3.75
N ARG A 18 -3.00 8.36 -4.33
CA ARG A 18 -1.72 8.28 -3.60
C ARG A 18 -1.62 9.30 -2.48
N ARG A 19 -1.95 10.56 -2.76
CA ARG A 19 -1.85 11.65 -1.79
C ARG A 19 -2.79 11.42 -0.61
N THR A 20 -4.06 11.13 -0.89
CA THR A 20 -5.07 10.86 0.14
C THR A 20 -4.67 9.69 1.02
N PHE A 21 -4.14 8.61 0.44
CA PHE A 21 -3.67 7.46 1.22
C PHE A 21 -2.45 7.79 2.07
N ASN A 22 -1.47 8.54 1.54
CA ASN A 22 -0.31 8.96 2.33
C ASN A 22 -0.72 9.83 3.53
N GLU A 23 -1.63 10.80 3.33
CA GLU A 23 -2.12 11.67 4.40
C GLU A 23 -2.89 10.86 5.47
N ALA A 24 -3.74 9.92 5.05
CA ALA A 24 -4.46 9.05 5.97
C ALA A 24 -3.52 8.12 6.75
N ILE A 25 -2.48 7.60 6.10
CA ILE A 25 -1.44 6.79 6.73
C ILE A 25 -0.66 7.63 7.74
N GLU A 26 -0.22 8.82 7.37
CA GLU A 26 0.53 9.73 8.25
C GLU A 26 -0.27 10.08 9.52
N ALA A 27 -1.55 10.38 9.38
CA ALA A 27 -2.43 10.71 10.50
C ALA A 27 -2.74 9.52 11.44
N ALA A 28 -2.51 8.28 11.01
CA ALA A 28 -2.85 7.10 11.81
C ALA A 28 -1.84 6.85 12.94
N GLY A 29 -2.31 6.83 14.18
CA GLY A 29 -1.47 6.55 15.36
C GLY A 29 -0.89 5.13 15.43
N SER A 30 -1.41 4.19 14.64
CA SER A 30 -0.82 2.86 14.44
C SER A 30 -1.17 2.34 13.05
N ARG A 31 -0.27 1.56 12.44
CA ARG A 31 -0.38 1.01 11.09
C ARG A 31 -0.07 -0.48 11.16
N ILE A 32 -1.02 -1.30 10.76
CA ILE A 32 -0.87 -2.76 10.73
C ILE A 32 -1.20 -3.27 9.33
N MET A 33 -0.58 -4.37 8.95
CA MET A 33 -0.73 -5.01 7.65
C MET A 33 -0.71 -6.53 7.83
N SER A 34 -1.51 -7.23 7.05
CA SER A 34 -1.43 -8.69 6.96
C SER A 34 -0.14 -9.10 6.25
N VAL A 35 0.55 -10.12 6.76
CA VAL A 35 1.72 -10.70 6.07
C VAL A 35 1.34 -11.21 4.67
N ALA A 36 0.11 -11.73 4.50
CA ALA A 36 -0.38 -12.15 3.19
C ALA A 36 -0.52 -10.97 2.22
N SER A 37 -1.06 -9.84 2.68
CA SER A 37 -1.15 -8.61 1.86
C SER A 37 0.22 -8.05 1.51
N PHE A 38 1.20 -8.14 2.42
CA PHE A 38 2.57 -7.77 2.11
C PHE A 38 3.14 -8.62 0.96
N VAL A 39 2.99 -9.95 1.04
CA VAL A 39 3.45 -10.87 -0.03
C VAL A 39 2.72 -10.61 -1.34
N GLU A 40 1.42 -10.34 -1.30
CA GLU A 40 0.64 -9.99 -2.49
C GLU A 40 1.18 -8.72 -3.18
N VAL A 41 1.42 -7.65 -2.42
CA VAL A 41 2.04 -6.42 -2.96
C VAL A 41 3.41 -6.73 -3.56
N SER A 42 4.25 -7.50 -2.87
CA SER A 42 5.55 -7.91 -3.40
C SER A 42 5.42 -8.65 -4.72
N ILE A 43 4.53 -9.64 -4.83
CA ILE A 43 4.30 -10.38 -6.08
C ILE A 43 3.92 -9.43 -7.22
N VAL A 44 3.00 -8.48 -6.97
CA VAL A 44 2.53 -7.54 -8.00
C VAL A 44 3.63 -6.58 -8.43
N ILE A 45 4.42 -6.04 -7.49
CA ILE A 45 5.48 -5.08 -7.79
C ILE A 45 6.65 -5.77 -8.51
N GLU A 46 7.13 -6.90 -8.01
CA GLU A 46 8.20 -7.69 -8.63
C GLU A 46 7.77 -8.17 -10.03
N SER A 47 6.53 -8.67 -10.18
CA SER A 47 6.00 -9.06 -11.50
C SER A 47 5.96 -7.90 -12.50
N ARG A 48 5.89 -6.64 -12.03
CA ARG A 48 5.81 -5.47 -12.90
C ARG A 48 7.16 -4.80 -13.16
N PHE A 49 8.11 -4.93 -12.23
CA PHE A 49 9.35 -4.15 -12.24
C PHE A 49 10.64 -4.98 -12.11
N GLY A 50 10.59 -6.27 -11.79
CA GLY A 50 11.75 -7.18 -11.74
C GLY A 50 12.11 -7.56 -10.32
#